data_AF-A0A1S7LGJ0-F1
#
_entry.id   AF-A0A1S7LGJ0-F1
#
_cell.length_a   1.000
_cell.length_b   1.000
_cell.length_c   1.000
_cell.angle_alpha   90.00
_cell.angle_beta   90.00
_cell.angle_gamma   90.00
#
_symmetry.space_group_name_H-M   'P 1'
#
loop_
_entity.id
_entity.type
_entity.pdbx_description
1 polymer ?
#
loop_
_entity_poly.entity_id
_entity_poly.type
_entity_poly.pdbx_seq_one_letter_code
_entity_poly.pdbx_strand_id
1 'polypeptide(L)'
;MSADSIIDSQALRALFKHECSQRLQAFSLALAATVQTMDDPDVWDKLHQELDSLANGARTVNDAETELLGRRLATMARMARDHAALRNPALDILFRAVTAIQCHCLEKEGDACLLSAHSYENLLKKVDRLEFKP
;
A
#
# COMPACT_ATOMS: atom_id res chain seq x y z
N MET A 1 25.91 2.38 -31.61
CA MET A 1 25.77 1.90 -30.22
C MET A 1 24.93 2.94 -29.50
N SER A 2 23.64 2.66 -29.33
CA SER A 2 22.69 3.61 -28.75
C SER A 2 22.80 3.54 -27.22
N ALA A 3 23.03 4.68 -26.59
CA ALA A 3 23.16 4.84 -25.14
C ALA A 3 21.78 4.86 -24.44
N ASP A 4 20.85 4.02 -24.89
CA ASP A 4 19.49 3.83 -24.36
C ASP A 4 19.36 2.31 -24.14
N SER A 5 19.59 1.73 -22.96
CA SER A 5 18.71 1.77 -21.78
C SER A 5 19.48 1.03 -20.67
N ILE A 6 20.25 1.74 -19.84
CA ILE A 6 21.19 1.13 -18.88
C ILE A 6 20.49 0.54 -17.64
N ILE A 7 19.18 0.69 -17.51
CA ILE A 7 18.42 0.11 -16.40
C ILE A 7 17.56 -1.05 -16.90
N ASP A 8 17.96 -2.26 -16.52
CA ASP A 8 17.19 -3.47 -16.76
C ASP A 8 15.86 -3.38 -15.99
N SER A 9 14.78 -3.13 -16.72
CA SER A 9 13.43 -3.00 -16.17
C SER A 9 12.95 -4.29 -15.49
N GLN A 10 13.45 -5.45 -15.91
CA GLN A 10 13.14 -6.72 -15.27
C GLN A 10 13.88 -6.84 -13.93
N ALA A 11 15.15 -6.43 -13.87
CA ALA A 11 15.91 -6.36 -12.63
C ALA A 11 15.29 -5.37 -11.64
N LEU A 12 14.87 -4.18 -12.09
CA LEU A 12 14.15 -3.23 -11.24
C LEU A 12 12.85 -3.80 -10.69
N ARG A 13 12.05 -4.48 -11.53
CA ARG A 13 10.82 -5.14 -11.07
C ARG A 13 11.10 -6.23 -10.05
N ALA A 14 12.16 -7.01 -10.23
CA ALA A 14 12.55 -8.02 -9.25
C ALA A 14 12.99 -7.41 -7.92
N LEU A 15 13.77 -6.32 -7.95
CA LEU A 15 14.14 -5.55 -6.77
C LEU A 15 12.91 -4.97 -6.06
N PHE A 16 11.99 -4.37 -6.81
CA PHE A 16 10.74 -3.87 -6.27
C PHE A 16 9.90 -4.98 -5.64
N LYS A 17 9.79 -6.16 -6.23
CA LYS A 17 9.08 -7.30 -5.60
C LYS A 17 9.70 -7.69 -4.26
N HIS A 18 11.03 -7.70 -4.19
CA HIS A 18 11.73 -7.97 -2.94
C HIS A 18 11.45 -6.89 -1.88
N GLU A 19 11.60 -5.62 -2.25
CA GLU A 19 11.29 -4.49 -1.36
C GLU A 19 9.83 -4.50 -0.92
N CYS A 20 8.89 -4.67 -1.85
CA CYS A 20 7.46 -4.75 -1.60
C CYS A 20 7.13 -5.84 -0.57
N SER A 21 7.75 -7.02 -0.69
CA SER A 21 7.60 -8.10 0.30
C SER A 21 8.06 -7.69 1.70
N GLN A 22 9.25 -7.10 1.81
CA GLN A 22 9.77 -6.63 3.10
C GLN A 22 8.90 -5.53 3.71
N ARG A 23 8.45 -4.58 2.89
CA ARG A 23 7.59 -3.46 3.28
C ARG A 23 6.22 -3.94 3.73
N LEU A 24 5.61 -4.88 3.01
CA LEU A 24 4.33 -5.48 3.40
C LEU A 24 4.44 -6.27 4.70
N GLN A 25 5.56 -6.95 4.94
CA GLN A 25 5.82 -7.61 6.22
C GLN A 25 5.91 -6.59 7.36
N ALA A 26 6.70 -5.52 7.19
CA ALA A 26 6.82 -4.44 8.18
C ALA A 26 5.47 -3.76 8.43
N PHE A 27 4.72 -3.46 7.37
CA PHE A 27 3.38 -2.88 7.45
C PHE A 27 2.40 -3.80 8.19
N SER A 28 2.42 -5.11 7.92
CA SER A 28 1.54 -6.07 8.62
C SER A 28 1.83 -6.15 10.11
N LEU A 29 3.11 -6.07 10.51
CA LEU A 29 3.50 -6.01 11.91
C LEU A 29 3.05 -4.69 12.57
N ALA A 30 3.23 -3.56 11.88
CA ALA A 30 2.75 -2.26 12.36
C ALA A 30 1.22 -2.23 12.49
N LEU A 31 0.51 -2.85 11.54
CA LEU A 31 -0.95 -2.93 11.54
C LEU A 31 -1.47 -3.76 12.72
N ALA A 32 -0.83 -4.90 13.00
CA ALA A 32 -1.15 -5.72 14.17
C ALA A 32 -0.89 -4.97 15.50
N ALA A 33 0.20 -4.20 15.59
CA ALA A 33 0.45 -3.35 16.75
C ALA A 33 -0.60 -2.24 16.91
N THR A 34 -1.01 -1.63 15.79
CA THR A 34 -2.01 -0.55 15.78
C THR A 34 -3.36 -1.01 16.34
N VAL A 35 -3.75 -2.27 16.14
CA VAL A 35 -4.98 -2.83 16.75
C VAL A 35 -4.94 -2.77 18.29
N GLN A 36 -3.76 -2.90 18.89
CA GLN A 36 -3.60 -2.87 20.35
C GLN A 36 -3.42 -1.46 20.91
N THR A 37 -2.89 -0.52 20.11
CA THR A 37 -2.53 0.83 20.54
C THR A 37 -2.97 1.91 19.55
N MET A 38 -4.22 1.87 19.07
CA MET A 38 -4.71 2.79 18.03
C MET A 38 -4.75 4.27 18.44
N ASP A 39 -4.64 4.57 19.73
CA ASP A 39 -4.56 5.95 20.23
C ASP A 39 -3.16 6.55 20.18
N ASP A 40 -2.14 5.71 19.96
CA ASP A 40 -0.76 6.14 19.80
C ASP A 40 -0.56 6.74 18.39
N PRO A 41 -0.20 8.02 18.24
CA PRO A 41 0.05 8.61 16.93
C PRO A 41 1.24 7.97 16.20
N ASP A 42 2.22 7.42 16.92
CA ASP A 42 3.44 6.85 16.32
C ASP A 42 3.14 5.60 15.49
N VAL A 43 2.11 4.82 15.85
CA VAL A 43 1.73 3.63 15.07
C VAL A 43 1.12 4.01 13.73
N TRP A 44 0.38 5.12 13.66
CA TRP A 44 -0.17 5.64 12.40
C TRP A 44 0.91 6.25 11.51
N ASP A 45 1.90 6.92 12.09
CA ASP A 45 3.03 7.47 11.33
C ASP A 45 3.89 6.37 10.70
N LYS A 46 4.08 5.25 11.39
CA LYS A 46 4.72 4.05 10.82
C LYS A 46 3.91 3.48 9.65
N LEU A 47 2.60 3.33 9.80
CA LEU A 47 1.72 2.86 8.72
C LEU A 47 1.80 3.78 7.50
N HIS A 48 1.73 5.10 7.72
CA HIS A 48 1.89 6.10 6.67
C HIS A 48 3.24 5.96 5.95
N GLN A 49 4.34 5.85 6.70
CA GLN A 49 5.69 5.76 6.14
C GLN A 49 5.89 4.52 5.26
N GLU A 50 5.40 3.35 5.69
CA GLU A 50 5.51 2.13 4.90
C GLU A 50 4.69 2.20 3.61
N LEU A 51 3.49 2.81 3.65
CA LEU A 51 2.64 3.00 2.47
C LEU A 51 3.23 4.01 1.48
N ASP A 52 3.81 5.11 1.96
CA ASP A 52 4.47 6.09 1.10
C ASP A 52 5.75 5.51 0.47
N SER A 53 6.51 4.72 1.24
CA SER A 53 7.68 4.00 0.73
C SER A 53 7.29 3.02 -0.38
N LEU A 54 6.22 2.24 -0.16
CA LEU A 54 5.68 1.32 -1.17
C LEU A 54 5.25 2.08 -2.44
N ALA A 55 4.54 3.21 -2.30
CA ALA A 55 4.11 4.01 -3.44
C ALA A 55 5.30 4.60 -4.22
N ASN A 56 6.35 5.02 -3.52
CA ASN A 56 7.58 5.49 -4.14
C ASN A 56 8.30 4.37 -4.89
N GLY A 57 8.39 3.16 -4.31
CA GLY A 57 8.91 1.98 -4.98
C GLY A 57 8.13 1.63 -6.25
N ALA A 58 6.80 1.63 -6.17
CA ALA A 58 5.92 1.34 -7.31
C ALA A 58 6.12 2.32 -8.48
N ARG A 59 6.31 3.61 -8.17
CA ARG A 59 6.65 4.63 -9.18
C ARG A 59 7.93 4.30 -9.94
N THR A 60 8.96 3.76 -9.27
CA THR A 60 10.24 3.44 -9.92
C THR A 60 10.13 2.34 -10.98
N VAL A 61 9.09 1.49 -10.88
CA VAL A 61 8.83 0.39 -11.81
C VAL A 61 7.64 0.62 -12.73
N ASN A 62 7.07 1.84 -12.73
CA ASN A 62 5.86 2.23 -13.46
C ASN A 62 4.61 1.40 -13.11
N ASP A 63 4.48 0.96 -11.85
CA ASP A 63 3.26 0.34 -11.34
C ASP A 63 2.31 1.42 -10.81
N ALA A 64 1.51 1.99 -11.71
CA ALA A 64 0.62 3.11 -11.42
C ALA A 64 -0.52 2.73 -10.44
N GLU A 65 -0.95 1.47 -10.43
CA GLU A 65 -2.04 1.01 -9.57
C GLU A 65 -1.59 0.93 -8.12
N THR A 66 -0.45 0.30 -7.86
CA THR A 66 0.15 0.23 -6.52
C THR A 66 0.56 1.60 -6.01
N GLU A 67 1.10 2.46 -6.89
CA GLU A 67 1.42 3.84 -6.52
C GLU A 67 0.16 4.59 -6.04
N LEU A 68 -0.91 4.57 -6.84
CA LEU A 68 -2.14 5.29 -6.53
C LEU A 68 -2.77 4.79 -5.23
N LEU A 69 -2.91 3.47 -5.08
CA LEU A 69 -3.47 2.87 -3.88
C LEU A 69 -2.62 3.19 -2.66
N GLY A 70 -1.30 3.03 -2.74
CA GLY A 70 -0.37 3.33 -1.64
C GLY A 70 -0.48 4.77 -1.14
N ARG A 71 -0.51 5.76 -2.05
CA ARG A 71 -0.67 7.18 -1.69
C ARG A 71 -1.99 7.48 -1.00
N ARG A 72 -3.07 6.86 -1.49
CA ARG A 72 -4.42 7.03 -0.93
C ARG A 72 -4.51 6.44 0.47
N LEU A 73 -3.97 5.25 0.67
CA LEU A 73 -3.89 4.61 1.99
C LEU A 73 -3.00 5.40 2.95
N ALA A 74 -1.86 5.93 2.50
CA ALA A 74 -0.99 6.76 3.32
C ALA A 74 -1.74 8.00 3.83
N THR A 75 -2.47 8.67 2.94
CA THR A 75 -3.32 9.82 3.31
C THR A 75 -4.37 9.44 4.35
N MET A 76 -5.04 8.29 4.16
CA MET A 76 -6.02 7.78 5.12
C MET A 76 -5.40 7.47 6.49
N ALA A 77 -4.19 6.88 6.54
CA ALA A 77 -3.48 6.60 7.79
C ALA A 77 -3.18 7.89 8.56
N ARG A 78 -2.69 8.93 7.87
CA ARG A 78 -2.46 10.27 8.46
C ARG A 78 -3.77 10.88 8.99
N MET A 79 -4.87 10.74 8.27
CA MET A 79 -6.16 11.26 8.73
C MET A 79 -6.70 10.50 9.95
N ALA A 80 -6.50 9.18 10.00
CA ALA A 80 -6.89 8.35 11.14
C ALA A 80 -6.06 8.63 12.40
N ARG A 81 -4.79 9.05 12.24
CA ARG A 81 -3.97 9.60 13.32
C ARG A 81 -4.68 10.79 13.98
N ASP A 82 -5.08 11.75 13.15
CA ASP A 82 -5.60 13.04 13.59
C ASP A 82 -7.10 12.99 13.98
N HIS A 83 -7.85 12.00 13.47
CA HIS A 83 -9.30 11.86 13.68
C HIS A 83 -9.68 10.46 14.19
N ALA A 84 -9.97 10.36 15.49
CA ALA A 84 -10.31 9.10 16.16
C ALA A 84 -11.50 8.36 15.52
N ALA A 85 -12.50 9.08 15.00
CA ALA A 85 -13.66 8.49 14.33
C ALA A 85 -13.30 7.69 13.06
N LEU A 86 -12.14 7.96 12.45
CA LEU A 86 -11.69 7.30 11.23
C LEU A 86 -10.83 6.05 11.49
N ARG A 87 -10.36 5.82 12.73
CA ARG A 87 -9.40 4.75 13.06
C ARG A 87 -9.92 3.36 12.71
N ASN A 88 -11.11 3.02 13.19
CA ASN A 88 -11.71 1.71 12.94
C ASN A 88 -12.01 1.46 11.44
N PRO A 89 -12.67 2.39 10.71
CA PRO A 89 -12.84 2.25 9.27
C PRO A 89 -11.51 2.16 8.50
N ALA A 90 -10.51 2.96 8.89
CA ALA A 90 -9.19 2.92 8.26
C ALA A 90 -8.53 1.55 8.45
N LEU A 91 -8.59 0.95 9.65
CA LEU A 91 -8.02 -0.38 9.90
C LEU A 91 -8.64 -1.46 9.00
N ASP A 92 -9.98 -1.53 8.86
CA ASP A 92 -10.62 -2.52 7.96
C ASP A 92 -10.10 -2.39 6.53
N ILE A 93 -9.94 -1.16 6.04
CA ILE A 93 -9.43 -0.90 4.70
C ILE A 93 -7.94 -1.28 4.60
N LEU A 94 -7.11 -0.90 5.58
CA LEU A 94 -5.68 -1.21 5.60
C LEU A 94 -5.44 -2.73 5.63
N PHE A 95 -6.22 -3.50 6.38
CA PHE A 95 -6.14 -4.96 6.39
C PHE A 95 -6.42 -5.56 5.00
N ARG A 96 -7.47 -5.09 4.33
CA ARG A 96 -7.81 -5.56 2.97
C ARG A 96 -6.76 -5.13 1.94
N ALA A 97 -6.17 -3.96 2.12
CA ALA A 97 -5.14 -3.44 1.24
C ALA A 97 -3.86 -4.29 1.26
N VAL A 98 -3.44 -4.83 2.41
CA VAL A 98 -2.29 -5.75 2.49
C VAL A 98 -2.47 -6.92 1.55
N THR A 99 -3.63 -7.60 1.63
CA THR A 99 -3.94 -8.74 0.77
C THR A 99 -3.97 -8.35 -0.70
N ALA A 100 -4.57 -7.20 -1.02
CA ALA A 100 -4.64 -6.73 -2.40
C ALA A 100 -3.26 -6.43 -2.99
N ILE A 101 -2.41 -5.71 -2.26
CA ILE A 101 -1.04 -5.37 -2.69
C ILE A 101 -0.19 -6.65 -2.80
N GLN A 102 -0.30 -7.56 -1.83
CA GLN A 102 0.40 -8.84 -1.88
C GLN A 102 0.04 -9.64 -3.13
N CYS A 103 -1.26 -9.78 -3.44
CA CYS A 103 -1.72 -10.44 -4.66
C CYS A 103 -1.16 -9.76 -5.92
N HIS A 104 -1.23 -8.43 -5.99
CA HIS A 104 -0.84 -7.68 -7.18
C HIS A 104 0.68 -7.68 -7.42
N CYS A 105 1.46 -7.42 -6.37
CA CYS A 105 2.90 -7.22 -6.50
C CYS A 105 3.69 -8.53 -6.45
N LEU A 106 3.25 -9.52 -5.67
CA LEU A 106 4.07 -10.67 -5.30
C LEU A 106 3.63 -11.98 -5.92
N GLU A 107 2.35 -12.16 -6.25
CA GLU A 107 1.88 -13.38 -6.89
C GLU A 107 2.23 -13.41 -8.39
N LYS A 108 2.36 -14.61 -8.95
CA LYS A 108 2.75 -14.80 -10.35
C LYS A 108 1.52 -14.60 -11.25
N GLU A 109 1.72 -13.99 -12.42
CA GLU A 109 0.73 -14.02 -13.51
C GLU A 109 0.37 -15.50 -13.81
N GLY A 110 -0.80 -15.94 -13.35
CA GLY A 110 -1.27 -17.33 -13.47
C GLY A 110 -1.68 -17.99 -12.16
N ASP A 111 -1.12 -17.57 -11.02
CA ASP A 111 -1.67 -17.86 -9.70
C ASP A 111 -2.78 -16.84 -9.47
N ALA A 112 -3.96 -17.17 -9.98
CA ALA A 112 -5.08 -16.24 -10.07
C ALA A 112 -5.60 -15.87 -8.67
N CYS A 113 -5.01 -14.85 -8.05
CA CYS A 113 -5.80 -13.97 -7.20
C CYS A 113 -6.74 -13.20 -8.14
N LEU A 114 -7.87 -13.83 -8.49
CA LEU A 114 -8.99 -13.32 -9.32
C LEU A 114 -9.62 -12.03 -8.78
N LEU A 115 -8.99 -11.42 -7.78
CA LEU A 115 -9.45 -10.31 -7.01
C LEU A 115 -8.59 -9.06 -7.20
N SER A 116 -7.38 -9.07 -7.80
CA SER A 116 -6.47 -7.90 -7.69
C SER A 116 -7.06 -6.59 -8.25
N ALA A 117 -7.40 -6.51 -9.54
CA ALA A 117 -7.92 -5.27 -10.15
C ALA A 117 -9.28 -4.86 -9.56
N HIS A 118 -10.19 -5.83 -9.37
CA HIS A 118 -11.50 -5.59 -8.77
C HIS A 118 -11.41 -5.19 -7.28
N SER A 119 -10.37 -5.66 -6.58
CA SER A 119 -10.09 -5.30 -5.20
C SER A 119 -9.51 -3.90 -5.12
N TYR A 120 -8.60 -3.51 -6.02
CA TYR A 120 -8.04 -2.15 -6.06
C TYR A 120 -9.13 -1.10 -6.30
N GLU A 121 -9.99 -1.27 -7.32
CA GLU A 121 -11.10 -0.35 -7.54
C GLU A 121 -12.07 -0.28 -6.35
N ASN A 122 -12.39 -1.42 -5.75
CA ASN A 122 -13.28 -1.45 -4.59
C ASN A 122 -12.65 -0.82 -3.35
N LEU A 123 -11.33 -0.99 -3.16
CA LEU A 123 -10.57 -0.33 -2.11
C LEU A 123 -10.54 1.18 -2.34
N LEU A 124 -10.23 1.64 -3.54
CA LEU A 124 -10.24 3.06 -3.89
C LEU A 124 -11.63 3.68 -3.63
N LYS A 125 -12.71 3.01 -4.04
CA LYS A 125 -14.08 3.45 -3.72
C LYS A 125 -14.36 3.52 -2.23
N LYS A 126 -13.88 2.55 -1.44
CA LYS A 126 -14.05 2.53 0.03
C LYS A 126 -13.26 3.66 0.69
N VAL A 127 -12.04 3.88 0.22
CA VAL A 127 -11.16 4.97 0.62
C VAL A 127 -11.92 6.27 0.33
N ASP A 128 -12.29 6.55 -0.93
CA ASP A 128 -12.98 7.80 -1.31
C ASP A 128 -14.30 8.06 -0.55
N ARG A 129 -15.02 7.00 -0.16
CA ARG A 129 -16.25 7.08 0.64
C ARG A 129 -16.05 7.49 2.09
N LEU A 130 -14.83 7.44 2.63
CA LEU A 130 -14.53 7.95 3.98
C LEU A 130 -14.53 9.49 4.04
N GLU A 131 -14.99 10.17 3.00
CA GLU A 131 -15.05 11.64 2.87
C GLU A 131 -13.72 12.29 3.27
N PHE A 132 -12.73 12.17 2.40
CA PHE A 132 -11.49 12.94 2.50
C PHE A 132 -11.72 14.38 2.03
N LYS A 133 -12.46 15.18 2.81
CA LYS A 133 -12.34 16.63 2.67
C LYS A 133 -11.15 17.09 3.53
N PRO A 134 -10.18 17.80 2.92
CA PRO A 134 -9.05 18.37 3.65
C PRO A 134 -9.50 19.41 4.67
#